data_AF-A0A948F9E0-F1
#
_entry.id   AF-A0A948F9E0-F1
#
_cell.length_a   1.000
_cell.length_b   1.000
_cell.length_c   1.000
_cell.angle_alpha   90.00
_cell.angle_beta   90.00
_cell.angle_gamma   90.00
#
_symmetry.space_group_name_H-M   'P 1'
#
loop_
_entity.id
_entity.type
_entity.pdbx_description
1 polymer ?
#
loop_
_entity_poly.entity_id
_entity_poly.type
_entity_poly.pdbx_seq_one_letter_code
_entity_poly.pdbx_strand_id
1 'polypeptide(L)'
;MHTIKNASLLTIVASLLFLSYSCQEGVKDVGQTSEQSVMGADLFNDKCQKCHGVRRVLNTFKDEETWIKTIKRMGGKENSQISSDQLEQLVKFHILRQKKESQVFKQKCQQCHPGKRFVEKAMTLEQARAVVKKMQEKAGNTILDEDVELIINYHVREHNLAVQQGLNKSVGTALGLGSSIDPQIITLFVQKCSSCHEPERSMYVFKDEKTWNKTLKKMQAYSRGLILDEEVEQLVRFHTQTQKNSMQIFQETCTTCHNTQRIFQRSMTDEEWLHTIKEMQKKAPDLIDNEKIEVLAGYAQRFERVMAGIFEGRCGNCHMENRANVTLKFGAKDSLVVLVNERFTTTTSQPDVRELMASHTEREKREMAVFDKDCNGCHSPDQPKNKINRNIEELTLLIASIQNKVHDQSVSRTINTQIGFHKAKQRH
;
A
#
# COMPACT_ATOMS: atom_id res chain seq x y z
N MET A 1 -28.25 -19.09 -84.44
CA MET A 1 -26.91 -18.53 -84.19
C MET A 1 -27.08 -17.08 -83.78
N HIS A 2 -27.06 -16.79 -82.47
CA HIS A 2 -27.10 -15.41 -81.98
C HIS A 2 -26.02 -15.23 -80.93
N THR A 3 -25.20 -14.22 -81.21
CA THR A 3 -24.01 -13.79 -80.51
C THR A 3 -24.38 -13.05 -79.23
N ILE A 4 -23.66 -13.39 -78.17
CA ILE A 4 -23.65 -12.73 -76.86
C ILE A 4 -22.93 -11.38 -77.01
N LYS A 5 -23.51 -10.30 -76.47
CA LYS A 5 -22.77 -9.09 -76.09
C LYS A 5 -23.15 -8.65 -74.68
N ASN A 6 -22.12 -8.62 -73.84
CA ASN A 6 -22.10 -8.16 -72.47
C ASN A 6 -22.43 -6.67 -72.36
N ALA A 7 -23.44 -6.33 -71.56
CA ALA A 7 -23.62 -5.00 -70.98
C ALA A 7 -24.61 -5.07 -69.81
N SER A 8 -24.16 -5.54 -68.63
CA SER A 8 -24.83 -5.32 -67.35
C SER A 8 -23.94 -5.76 -66.20
N LEU A 9 -23.00 -4.91 -65.81
CA LEU A 9 -22.31 -5.04 -64.52
C LEU A 9 -21.84 -3.69 -63.94
N LEU A 10 -22.45 -2.59 -64.38
CA LEU A 10 -22.08 -1.23 -63.94
C LEU A 10 -23.21 -0.45 -63.24
N THR A 11 -24.28 -1.12 -62.83
CA THR A 11 -25.46 -0.47 -62.22
C THR A 11 -25.80 -0.98 -60.81
N ILE A 12 -24.89 -1.69 -60.12
CA ILE A 12 -25.10 -2.19 -58.75
C ILE A 12 -24.11 -1.61 -57.73
N VAL A 13 -23.05 -0.90 -58.15
CA VAL A 13 -22.05 -0.31 -57.23
C VAL A 13 -22.39 1.13 -56.81
N ALA A 14 -23.44 1.75 -57.36
CA ALA A 14 -23.83 3.13 -57.04
C ALA A 14 -24.88 3.28 -55.92
N SER A 15 -25.32 2.17 -55.29
CA SER A 15 -26.37 2.19 -54.25
C SER A 15 -25.85 2.01 -52.81
N LEU A 16 -24.53 2.05 -52.59
CA LEU A 16 -23.90 1.93 -51.26
C LEU A 16 -23.09 3.17 -50.82
N LEU A 17 -23.21 4.30 -51.53
CA LEU A 17 -22.50 5.55 -51.21
C LEU A 17 -23.41 6.78 -50.97
N PHE A 18 -24.71 6.59 -50.74
CA PHE A 18 -25.66 7.68 -50.47
C PHE A 18 -26.63 7.39 -49.31
N LEU A 19 -26.09 7.17 -48.11
CA LEU A 19 -26.84 7.29 -46.85
C LEU A 19 -26.06 8.15 -45.85
N SER A 20 -25.69 9.35 -46.30
CA SER A 20 -25.41 10.48 -45.42
C SER A 20 -26.38 11.60 -45.77
N TYR A 21 -26.92 12.26 -44.75
CA TYR A 21 -27.86 13.40 -44.75
C TYR A 21 -29.38 13.13 -44.86
N SER A 22 -30.03 13.05 -43.69
CA SER A 22 -31.15 13.94 -43.33
C SER A 22 -31.59 13.76 -41.87
N CYS A 23 -31.07 14.63 -41.00
CA CYS A 23 -31.83 15.28 -39.92
C CYS A 23 -30.97 16.40 -39.37
N GLN A 24 -31.33 17.64 -39.72
CA GLN A 24 -30.72 18.85 -39.24
C GLN A 24 -31.82 19.64 -38.53
N GLU A 25 -31.68 19.83 -37.22
CA GLU A 25 -31.94 21.11 -36.56
C GLU A 25 -31.47 21.05 -35.09
N GLY A 26 -30.57 21.98 -34.73
CA GLY A 26 -30.17 22.25 -33.34
C GLY A 26 -28.85 21.65 -32.87
N VAL A 27 -27.73 22.28 -33.24
CA VAL A 27 -26.49 22.61 -32.46
C VAL A 27 -25.37 22.83 -33.48
N LYS A 28 -25.15 24.09 -33.87
CA LYS A 28 -24.08 24.51 -34.78
C LYS A 28 -22.78 24.70 -33.98
N ASP A 29 -22.10 23.60 -33.60
CA ASP A 29 -20.68 23.65 -33.21
C ASP A 29 -19.92 22.29 -33.28
N VAL A 30 -20.43 21.29 -34.01
CA VAL A 30 -19.89 19.90 -33.96
C VAL A 30 -18.88 19.58 -35.08
N GLY A 31 -18.73 20.45 -36.09
CA GLY A 31 -17.97 20.13 -37.31
C GLY A 31 -16.46 19.93 -37.14
N GLN A 32 -15.83 20.46 -36.08
CA GLN A 32 -14.38 20.29 -35.83
C GLN A 32 -14.03 19.07 -34.97
N THR A 33 -15.01 18.33 -34.45
CA THR A 33 -14.77 17.35 -33.39
C THR A 33 -14.42 15.94 -33.87
N SER A 34 -14.82 15.53 -35.07
CA SER A 34 -14.60 14.15 -35.54
C SER A 34 -13.16 13.92 -36.02
N GLU A 35 -12.64 14.75 -36.93
CA GLU A 35 -11.32 14.56 -37.53
C GLU A 35 -10.19 14.75 -36.51
N GLN A 36 -10.29 15.76 -35.65
CA GLN A 36 -9.32 15.97 -34.56
C GLN A 36 -9.36 14.86 -33.49
N SER A 37 -10.53 14.24 -33.27
CA SER A 37 -10.65 13.12 -32.34
C SER A 37 -10.00 11.84 -32.89
N VAL A 38 -10.06 11.62 -34.21
CA VAL A 38 -9.43 10.45 -34.85
C VAL A 38 -7.91 10.54 -34.74
N MET A 39 -7.33 11.72 -35.06
CA MET A 39 -5.89 11.95 -34.91
C MET A 39 -5.40 11.72 -33.46
N GLY A 40 -6.15 12.18 -32.47
CA GLY A 40 -5.81 11.98 -31.06
C GLY A 40 -5.83 10.52 -30.61
N ALA A 41 -6.78 9.72 -31.11
CA ALA A 41 -6.89 8.30 -30.80
C ALA A 41 -5.75 7.49 -31.42
N ASP A 42 -5.42 7.76 -32.68
CA ASP A 42 -4.29 7.10 -33.37
C ASP A 42 -2.96 7.45 -32.70
N LEU A 43 -2.79 8.71 -32.32
CA LEU A 43 -1.61 9.15 -31.59
C LEU A 43 -1.51 8.51 -30.20
N PHE A 44 -2.64 8.33 -29.50
CA PHE A 44 -2.67 7.58 -28.24
C PHE A 44 -2.24 6.12 -28.44
N ASN A 45 -2.74 5.47 -29.49
CA ASN A 45 -2.37 4.10 -29.82
C ASN A 45 -0.88 3.97 -30.15
N ASP A 46 -0.34 4.88 -30.97
CA ASP A 46 1.07 4.87 -31.35
C ASP A 46 2.01 5.22 -30.19
N LYS A 47 1.68 6.21 -29.36
CA LYS A 47 2.62 6.73 -28.35
C LYS A 47 2.45 6.10 -26.98
N CYS A 48 1.21 5.86 -26.54
CA CYS A 48 0.95 5.45 -25.15
C CYS A 48 0.90 3.92 -25.01
N GLN A 49 0.33 3.20 -25.98
CA GLN A 49 0.14 1.75 -25.84
C GLN A 49 1.44 0.93 -25.94
N LYS A 50 2.50 1.51 -26.52
CA LYS A 50 3.83 0.88 -26.58
C LYS A 50 4.38 0.50 -25.20
N CYS A 51 3.98 1.21 -24.14
CA CYS A 51 4.47 0.99 -22.78
C CYS A 51 3.36 0.80 -21.72
N HIS A 52 2.11 1.10 -22.06
CA HIS A 52 1.00 1.08 -21.12
C HIS A 52 -0.18 0.26 -21.65
N GLY A 53 -0.75 -0.60 -20.80
CA GLY A 53 -2.03 -1.21 -21.12
C GLY A 53 -3.11 -0.14 -21.28
N VAL A 54 -3.89 -0.21 -22.36
CA VAL A 54 -4.96 0.73 -22.73
C VAL A 54 -5.82 1.12 -21.54
N ARG A 55 -6.28 0.11 -20.80
CA ARG A 55 -7.15 0.26 -19.63
C ARG A 55 -6.54 1.14 -18.56
N ARG A 56 -5.23 1.07 -18.32
CA ARG A 56 -4.57 1.87 -17.27
C ARG A 56 -4.71 3.35 -17.56
N VAL A 57 -4.50 3.76 -18.80
CA VAL A 57 -4.55 5.19 -19.17
C VAL A 57 -5.99 5.64 -19.31
N LEU A 58 -6.85 4.84 -19.95
CA LEU A 58 -8.24 5.19 -20.15
C LEU A 58 -9.04 5.24 -18.83
N ASN A 59 -8.69 4.44 -17.83
CA ASN A 59 -9.35 4.47 -16.52
C ASN A 59 -8.81 5.59 -15.60
N THR A 60 -7.84 6.39 -16.07
CA THR A 60 -7.31 7.52 -15.30
C THR A 60 -8.10 8.80 -15.61
N PHE A 61 -8.44 9.56 -14.57
CA PHE A 61 -9.07 10.87 -14.68
C PHE A 61 -8.15 11.96 -14.13
N LYS A 62 -8.10 13.07 -14.86
CA LYS A 62 -7.26 14.24 -14.60
C LYS A 62 -7.94 15.42 -15.26
N ASP A 63 -7.88 16.59 -14.62
CA ASP A 63 -8.13 17.84 -15.32
C ASP A 63 -7.07 18.08 -16.40
N GLU A 64 -7.29 19.13 -17.20
CA GLU A 64 -6.42 19.48 -18.31
C GLU A 64 -4.99 19.78 -17.86
N GLU A 65 -4.81 20.54 -16.78
CA GLU A 65 -3.49 20.88 -16.24
C GLU A 65 -2.72 19.63 -15.79
N THR A 66 -3.41 18.70 -15.11
CA THR A 66 -2.84 17.46 -14.62
C THR A 66 -2.53 16.50 -15.77
N TRP A 67 -3.33 16.49 -16.84
CA TRP A 67 -3.00 15.79 -18.09
C TRP A 67 -1.78 16.39 -18.76
N ILE A 68 -1.68 17.71 -18.90
CA ILE A 68 -0.50 18.40 -19.45
C ILE A 68 0.75 17.98 -18.68
N LYS A 69 0.74 18.09 -17.34
CA LYS A 69 1.87 17.65 -16.49
C LYS A 69 2.21 16.18 -16.70
N THR A 70 1.19 15.32 -16.79
CA THR A 70 1.37 13.88 -16.97
C THR A 70 2.00 13.54 -18.31
N ILE A 71 1.47 14.07 -19.41
CA ILE A 71 1.92 13.77 -20.77
C ILE A 71 3.28 14.42 -21.02
N LYS A 72 3.51 15.64 -20.54
CA LYS A 72 4.83 16.29 -20.56
C LYS A 72 5.90 15.44 -19.89
N ARG A 73 5.59 14.92 -18.69
CA ARG A 73 6.49 14.01 -17.98
C ARG A 73 6.75 12.71 -18.76
N MET A 74 5.74 12.16 -19.45
CA MET A 74 5.93 10.97 -20.29
C MET A 74 6.77 11.28 -21.52
N GLY A 75 6.58 12.44 -22.15
CA GLY A 75 7.40 12.92 -23.27
C GLY A 75 8.87 13.15 -22.90
N GLY A 76 9.17 13.40 -21.63
CA GLY A 76 10.54 13.49 -21.12
C GLY A 76 11.22 12.14 -20.85
N LYS A 77 10.51 11.01 -20.97
CA LYS A 77 11.10 9.68 -20.79
C LYS A 77 11.74 9.19 -22.09
N GLU A 78 12.84 8.44 -21.94
CA GLU A 78 13.50 7.77 -23.05
C GLU A 78 12.49 6.94 -23.87
N ASN A 79 12.63 7.01 -25.20
CA ASN A 79 11.81 6.29 -26.18
C ASN A 79 10.33 6.73 -26.29
N SER A 80 9.89 7.77 -25.57
CA SER A 80 8.51 8.27 -25.72
C SER A 80 8.27 8.99 -27.06
N GLN A 81 9.26 9.77 -27.53
CA GLN A 81 9.24 10.51 -28.80
C GLN A 81 7.92 11.29 -29.02
N ILE A 82 7.43 11.98 -27.98
CA ILE A 82 6.22 12.80 -28.03
C ILE A 82 6.65 14.25 -28.30
N SER A 83 6.27 14.82 -29.45
CA SER A 83 6.51 16.24 -29.75
C SER A 83 5.58 17.17 -28.96
N SER A 84 5.87 18.48 -28.96
CA SER A 84 5.00 19.47 -28.31
C SER A 84 3.58 19.48 -28.89
N ASP A 85 3.45 19.39 -30.22
CA ASP A 85 2.14 19.37 -30.89
C ASP A 85 1.38 18.07 -30.57
N GLN A 86 2.10 16.95 -30.47
CA GLN A 86 1.53 15.66 -30.09
C GLN A 86 1.06 15.66 -28.63
N LEU A 87 1.77 16.37 -27.74
CA LEU A 87 1.36 16.53 -26.35
C LEU A 87 -0.01 17.21 -26.28
N GLU A 88 -0.20 18.33 -27.00
CA GLU A 88 -1.48 19.05 -27.01
C GLU A 88 -2.62 18.16 -27.55
N GLN A 89 -2.37 17.44 -28.65
CA GLN A 89 -3.35 16.51 -29.23
C GLN A 89 -3.73 15.38 -28.27
N LEU A 90 -2.77 14.81 -27.53
CA LEU A 90 -3.03 13.77 -26.53
C LEU A 90 -3.81 14.30 -25.33
N VAL A 91 -3.50 15.52 -24.86
CA VAL A 91 -4.27 16.18 -23.78
C VAL A 91 -5.70 16.41 -24.24
N LYS A 92 -5.88 16.99 -25.43
CA LYS A 92 -7.19 17.26 -26.02
C LYS A 92 -8.01 15.98 -26.19
N PHE A 93 -7.39 14.90 -26.68
CA PHE A 93 -8.01 13.58 -26.79
C PHE A 93 -8.55 13.09 -25.44
N HIS A 94 -7.75 13.13 -24.37
CA HIS A 94 -8.19 12.66 -23.07
C HIS A 94 -9.33 13.51 -22.49
N ILE A 95 -9.29 14.83 -22.65
CA ILE A 95 -10.34 15.74 -22.18
C ILE A 95 -11.64 15.55 -22.95
N LEU A 96 -11.59 15.51 -24.29
CA LEU A 96 -12.78 15.32 -25.12
C LEU A 96 -13.42 13.94 -24.87
N ARG A 97 -12.60 12.89 -24.73
CA ARG A 97 -13.08 11.55 -24.36
C ARG A 97 -13.80 11.58 -23.01
N GLN A 98 -13.21 12.16 -21.96
CA GLN A 98 -13.82 12.22 -20.63
C GLN A 98 -15.14 13.01 -20.63
N LYS A 99 -15.21 14.11 -21.40
CA LYS A 99 -16.44 14.88 -21.62
C LYS A 99 -17.51 14.02 -22.32
N LYS A 100 -17.14 13.30 -23.39
CA LYS A 100 -18.05 12.40 -24.12
C LYS A 100 -18.58 11.29 -23.22
N GLU A 101 -17.72 10.63 -22.44
CA GLU A 101 -18.11 9.62 -21.45
C GLU A 101 -19.16 10.19 -20.47
N SER A 102 -18.96 11.41 -19.97
CA SER A 102 -19.92 12.06 -19.08
C SER A 102 -21.23 12.43 -19.76
N GLN A 103 -21.19 12.89 -21.00
CA GLN A 103 -22.40 13.25 -21.75
C GLN A 103 -23.24 12.01 -22.05
N VAL A 104 -22.61 10.94 -22.54
CA VAL A 104 -23.29 9.66 -22.80
C VAL A 104 -23.90 9.12 -21.51
N PHE A 105 -23.19 9.12 -20.39
CA PHE A 105 -23.77 8.67 -19.12
C PHE A 105 -24.99 9.51 -18.69
N LYS A 106 -24.91 10.84 -18.78
CA LYS A 106 -26.04 11.74 -18.46
C LYS A 106 -27.24 11.51 -19.38
N GLN A 107 -27.00 11.39 -20.68
CA GLN A 107 -28.05 11.23 -21.68
C GLN A 107 -28.67 9.83 -21.70
N LYS A 108 -27.91 8.79 -21.40
CA LYS A 108 -28.36 7.40 -21.55
C LYS A 108 -28.74 6.74 -20.22
N CYS A 109 -28.08 7.10 -19.12
CA CYS A 109 -28.28 6.44 -17.83
C CYS A 109 -29.05 7.30 -16.82
N GLN A 110 -28.92 8.64 -16.86
CA GLN A 110 -29.55 9.51 -15.85
C GLN A 110 -30.97 9.95 -16.19
N GLN A 111 -31.50 9.58 -17.37
CA GLN A 111 -32.88 9.92 -17.77
C GLN A 111 -33.92 9.12 -16.98
N CYS A 112 -33.56 7.91 -16.53
CA CYS A 112 -34.50 7.01 -15.84
C CYS A 112 -34.32 6.99 -14.32
N HIS A 113 -33.11 7.25 -13.81
CA HIS A 113 -32.83 7.22 -12.37
C HIS A 113 -31.64 8.14 -12.00
N PRO A 114 -31.57 8.61 -10.74
CA PRO A 114 -30.44 9.41 -10.27
C PRO A 114 -29.12 8.66 -10.45
N GLY A 115 -28.11 9.32 -11.03
CA GLY A 115 -26.79 8.72 -11.28
C GLY A 115 -26.11 8.18 -10.01
N LYS A 116 -26.46 8.71 -8.84
CA LYS A 116 -25.92 8.30 -7.54
C LYS A 116 -26.12 6.81 -7.26
N ARG A 117 -27.24 6.23 -7.70
CA ARG A 117 -27.57 4.81 -7.47
C ARG A 117 -26.56 3.86 -8.13
N PHE A 118 -25.93 4.31 -9.22
CA PHE A 118 -24.87 3.55 -9.88
C PHE A 118 -23.55 3.70 -9.10
N VAL A 119 -23.17 4.92 -8.73
CA VAL A 119 -21.84 5.22 -8.16
C VAL A 119 -21.65 4.68 -6.73
N GLU A 120 -22.73 4.46 -5.98
CA GLU A 120 -22.64 3.98 -4.58
C GLU A 120 -22.27 2.51 -4.44
N LYS A 121 -22.49 1.68 -5.47
CA LYS A 121 -22.22 0.24 -5.39
C LYS A 121 -20.85 -0.09 -5.97
N ALA A 122 -19.98 -0.65 -5.14
CA ALA A 122 -18.72 -1.18 -5.63
C ALA A 122 -18.89 -2.31 -6.62
N MET A 123 -18.29 -2.13 -7.79
CA MET A 123 -18.32 -3.12 -8.84
C MET A 123 -17.00 -3.17 -9.61
N THR A 124 -16.57 -4.39 -9.94
CA THR A 124 -15.46 -4.63 -10.84
C THR A 124 -15.82 -4.18 -12.26
N LEU A 125 -14.84 -4.06 -13.13
CA LEU A 125 -15.06 -3.76 -14.55
C LEU A 125 -16.02 -4.77 -15.21
N GLU A 126 -15.89 -6.06 -14.87
CA GLU A 126 -16.76 -7.10 -15.41
C GLU A 126 -18.19 -7.00 -14.87
N GLN A 127 -18.34 -6.66 -13.59
CA GLN A 127 -19.64 -6.41 -13.00
C GLN A 127 -20.30 -5.17 -13.61
N ALA A 128 -19.56 -4.08 -13.79
CA ALA A 128 -20.03 -2.87 -14.46
C ALA A 128 -20.48 -3.19 -15.89
N ARG A 129 -19.68 -3.93 -16.66
CA ARG A 129 -20.03 -4.37 -18.01
C ARG A 129 -21.29 -5.23 -18.03
N ALA A 130 -21.42 -6.17 -17.11
CA ALA A 130 -22.62 -7.01 -16.99
C ALA A 130 -23.86 -6.19 -16.65
N VAL A 131 -23.74 -5.18 -15.78
CA VAL A 131 -24.84 -4.26 -15.45
C VAL A 131 -25.23 -3.43 -16.67
N VAL A 132 -24.26 -2.82 -17.37
CA VAL A 132 -24.54 -1.98 -18.54
C VAL A 132 -25.18 -2.79 -19.66
N LYS A 133 -24.72 -4.03 -19.93
CA LYS A 133 -25.37 -4.92 -20.90
C LYS A 133 -26.81 -5.26 -20.52
N LYS A 134 -27.08 -5.56 -19.25
CA LYS A 134 -28.46 -5.77 -18.79
C LYS A 134 -29.32 -4.52 -18.95
N MET A 135 -28.75 -3.33 -18.78
CA MET A 135 -29.47 -2.08 -19.01
C MET A 135 -29.68 -1.83 -20.50
N GLN A 136 -28.73 -2.18 -21.35
CA GLN A 136 -28.87 -2.12 -22.80
C GLN A 136 -30.02 -3.01 -23.30
N GLU A 137 -30.07 -4.27 -22.85
CA GLU A 137 -31.16 -5.20 -23.16
C GLU A 137 -32.54 -4.66 -22.72
N LYS A 138 -32.60 -4.00 -21.57
CA LYS A 138 -33.84 -3.44 -21.02
C LYS A 138 -34.27 -2.11 -21.63
N ALA A 139 -33.31 -1.25 -21.95
CA ALA A 139 -33.56 0.08 -22.50
C ALA A 139 -33.75 0.06 -24.03
N GLY A 140 -33.61 -1.12 -24.66
CA GLY A 140 -33.66 -1.30 -26.11
C GLY A 140 -32.57 -0.49 -26.81
N ASN A 141 -32.93 0.13 -27.93
CA ASN A 141 -32.00 0.92 -28.77
C ASN A 141 -31.55 2.25 -28.13
N THR A 142 -31.89 2.50 -26.87
CA THR A 142 -31.45 3.72 -26.17
C THR A 142 -29.94 3.70 -25.92
N ILE A 143 -29.37 2.55 -25.55
CA ILE A 143 -27.93 2.35 -25.32
C ILE A 143 -27.37 1.60 -26.52
N LEU A 144 -26.54 2.26 -27.33
CA LEU A 144 -25.91 1.61 -28.48
C LEU A 144 -24.66 0.84 -28.04
N ASP A 145 -24.20 -0.12 -28.85
CA ASP A 145 -22.98 -0.89 -28.54
C ASP A 145 -21.75 0.01 -28.34
N GLU A 146 -21.67 1.12 -29.07
CA GLU A 146 -20.62 2.13 -28.91
C GLU A 146 -20.71 2.94 -27.62
N ASP A 147 -21.90 3.03 -27.01
CA ASP A 147 -22.11 3.72 -25.73
C ASP A 147 -21.62 2.87 -24.54
N VAL A 148 -21.64 1.54 -24.68
CA VAL A 148 -21.40 0.59 -23.58
C VAL A 148 -20.05 0.85 -22.91
N GLU A 149 -18.97 0.93 -23.69
CA GLU A 149 -17.64 1.14 -23.11
C GLU A 149 -17.46 2.57 -22.54
N LEU A 150 -18.13 3.58 -23.11
CA LEU A 150 -18.14 4.94 -22.56
C LEU A 150 -18.83 4.99 -21.20
N ILE A 151 -19.96 4.30 -21.07
CA ILE A 151 -20.72 4.20 -19.81
C ILE A 151 -19.91 3.41 -18.76
N ILE A 152 -19.29 2.29 -19.15
CA ILE A 152 -18.45 1.49 -18.25
C ILE A 152 -17.26 2.31 -17.74
N ASN A 153 -16.56 3.02 -18.62
CA ASN A 153 -15.40 3.84 -18.25
C ASN A 153 -15.82 4.99 -17.32
N TYR A 154 -16.93 5.67 -17.62
CA TYR A 154 -17.52 6.66 -16.72
C TYR A 154 -17.81 6.05 -15.35
N HIS A 155 -18.43 4.86 -15.33
CA HIS A 155 -18.86 4.22 -14.11
C HIS A 155 -17.70 3.83 -13.21
N VAL A 156 -16.73 3.08 -13.74
CA VAL A 156 -15.53 2.68 -12.99
C VAL A 156 -14.80 3.90 -12.46
N ARG A 157 -14.78 5.00 -13.23
CA ARG A 157 -14.19 6.27 -12.80
C ARG A 157 -14.95 6.90 -11.63
N GLU A 158 -16.24 7.16 -11.76
CA GLU A 158 -17.02 7.78 -10.69
C GLU A 158 -17.04 6.91 -9.44
N HIS A 159 -17.11 5.59 -9.62
CA HIS A 159 -17.01 4.64 -8.53
C HIS A 159 -15.65 4.72 -7.84
N ASN A 160 -14.54 4.72 -8.59
CA ASN A 160 -13.21 4.92 -8.00
C ASN A 160 -13.05 6.27 -7.31
N LEU A 161 -13.66 7.34 -7.83
CA LEU A 161 -13.66 8.66 -7.19
C LEU A 161 -14.48 8.66 -5.90
N ALA A 162 -15.68 8.09 -5.92
CA ALA A 162 -16.53 7.96 -4.75
C ALA A 162 -15.91 7.02 -3.71
N VAL A 163 -15.22 5.96 -4.14
CA VAL A 163 -14.43 5.09 -3.30
C VAL A 163 -13.20 5.79 -2.79
N GLN A 164 -12.51 6.62 -3.55
CA GLN A 164 -11.41 7.42 -3.03
C GLN A 164 -11.89 8.43 -1.99
N GLN A 165 -13.01 9.11 -2.23
CA GLN A 165 -13.61 10.05 -1.27
C GLN A 165 -14.13 9.32 -0.02
N GLY A 166 -14.77 8.17 -0.22
CA GLY A 166 -15.27 7.29 0.84
C GLY A 166 -14.14 6.66 1.64
N LEU A 167 -13.09 6.16 0.97
CA LEU A 167 -11.84 5.68 1.54
C LEU A 167 -11.18 6.80 2.30
N ASN A 168 -11.04 8.01 1.77
CA ASN A 168 -10.41 9.10 2.53
C ASN A 168 -11.11 9.34 3.87
N LYS A 169 -12.45 9.25 3.90
CA LYS A 169 -13.23 9.34 5.14
C LYS A 169 -13.13 8.08 6.01
N SER A 170 -13.26 6.89 5.42
CA SER A 170 -13.27 5.61 6.14
C SER A 170 -11.88 5.21 6.60
N VAL A 171 -10.84 5.38 5.77
CA VAL A 171 -9.42 5.24 6.08
C VAL A 171 -9.02 6.27 7.12
N GLY A 172 -9.46 7.54 7.01
CA GLY A 172 -9.23 8.52 8.08
C GLY A 172 -9.77 8.07 9.44
N THR A 173 -10.99 7.50 9.44
CA THR A 173 -11.65 6.98 10.65
C THR A 173 -11.01 5.68 11.14
N ALA A 174 -10.81 4.70 10.26
CA ALA A 174 -10.29 3.35 10.56
C ALA A 174 -8.82 3.37 10.94
N LEU A 175 -8.02 4.28 10.37
CA LEU A 175 -6.65 4.49 10.81
C LEU A 175 -6.55 5.35 12.07
N GLY A 176 -7.68 5.84 12.59
CA GLY A 176 -7.73 6.69 13.77
C GLY A 176 -6.91 7.97 13.58
N LEU A 177 -7.05 8.64 12.44
CA LEU A 177 -6.27 9.84 12.12
C LEU A 177 -6.81 11.09 12.81
N GLY A 178 -8.00 11.02 13.40
CA GLY A 178 -8.73 12.18 13.88
C GLY A 178 -8.97 13.21 12.77
N SER A 179 -9.63 14.31 13.12
CA SER A 179 -9.85 15.45 12.20
C SER A 179 -8.58 16.29 11.95
N SER A 180 -7.46 15.94 12.58
CA SER A 180 -6.23 16.73 12.59
C SER A 180 -5.30 16.55 11.37
N ILE A 181 -5.51 15.51 10.56
CA ILE A 181 -4.67 15.26 9.38
C ILE A 181 -5.30 15.87 8.14
N ASP A 182 -4.48 16.60 7.37
CA ASP A 182 -4.88 17.18 6.09
C ASP A 182 -5.48 16.10 5.15
N PRO A 183 -6.75 16.27 4.72
CA PRO A 183 -7.40 15.35 3.78
C PRO A 183 -6.63 15.14 2.47
N GLN A 184 -5.85 16.13 2.02
CA GLN A 184 -5.01 16.01 0.83
C GLN A 184 -3.88 14.99 1.05
N ILE A 185 -3.29 14.97 2.24
CA ILE A 185 -2.24 14.01 2.60
C ILE A 185 -2.81 12.59 2.70
N ILE A 186 -4.02 12.43 3.25
CA ILE A 186 -4.72 11.13 3.26
C ILE A 186 -4.98 10.66 1.82
N THR A 187 -5.43 11.57 0.95
CA THR A 187 -5.64 11.28 -0.47
C THR A 187 -4.35 10.83 -1.14
N LEU A 188 -3.24 11.54 -0.88
CA LEU A 188 -1.92 11.16 -1.38
C LEU A 188 -1.51 9.77 -0.91
N PHE A 189 -1.69 9.47 0.38
CA PHE A 189 -1.40 8.16 0.95
C PHE A 189 -2.20 7.05 0.26
N VAL A 190 -3.53 7.20 0.15
CA VAL A 190 -4.39 6.21 -0.51
C VAL A 190 -4.00 6.04 -1.98
N GLN A 191 -3.78 7.14 -2.70
CA GLN A 191 -3.44 7.08 -4.12
C GLN A 191 -2.08 6.43 -4.39
N LYS A 192 -1.08 6.64 -3.53
CA LYS A 192 0.30 6.18 -3.76
C LYS A 192 0.58 4.81 -3.14
N CYS A 193 -0.07 4.48 -2.03
CA CYS A 193 0.20 3.26 -1.27
C CYS A 193 -0.87 2.18 -1.50
N SER A 194 -2.15 2.56 -1.55
CA SER A 194 -3.26 1.59 -1.61
C SER A 194 -3.41 0.88 -2.96
N SER A 195 -2.72 1.34 -4.00
CA SER A 195 -2.65 0.62 -5.27
C SER A 195 -1.86 -0.69 -5.18
N CYS A 196 -1.02 -0.86 -4.15
CA CYS A 196 -0.11 -2.01 -4.01
C CYS A 196 -0.12 -2.64 -2.61
N HIS A 197 -0.63 -1.94 -1.60
CA HIS A 197 -0.65 -2.39 -0.22
C HIS A 197 -2.02 -2.14 0.39
N GLU A 198 -2.47 -3.03 1.27
CA GLU A 198 -3.57 -2.69 2.16
C GLU A 198 -3.17 -1.45 2.99
N PRO A 199 -4.00 -0.39 3.06
CA PRO A 199 -3.67 0.85 3.75
C PRO A 199 -3.11 0.62 5.17
N GLU A 200 -3.76 -0.30 5.89
CA GLU A 200 -3.48 -0.60 7.29
C GLU A 200 -2.08 -1.18 7.48
N ARG A 201 -1.55 -1.91 6.48
CA ARG A 201 -0.23 -2.57 6.57
C ARG A 201 0.88 -1.58 6.90
N SER A 202 0.89 -0.43 6.24
CA SER A 202 1.91 0.60 6.46
C SER A 202 1.75 1.29 7.81
N MET A 203 0.50 1.39 8.28
CA MET A 203 0.17 1.99 9.55
C MET A 203 0.62 1.09 10.70
N TYR A 204 0.71 -0.23 10.49
CA TYR A 204 1.10 -1.17 11.52
C TYR A 204 2.58 -1.16 11.96
N VAL A 205 3.42 -0.31 11.37
CA VAL A 205 4.87 -0.34 11.64
C VAL A 205 5.34 0.95 12.31
N PHE A 206 5.89 0.86 13.52
CA PHE A 206 6.54 2.00 14.18
C PHE A 206 7.94 2.24 13.59
N LYS A 207 8.17 3.47 13.10
CA LYS A 207 9.47 3.90 12.58
C LYS A 207 9.68 5.37 12.89
N ASP A 208 10.92 5.74 13.17
CA ASP A 208 11.31 7.14 13.17
C ASP A 208 11.26 7.73 11.75
N GLU A 209 11.34 9.07 11.70
CA GLU A 209 11.28 9.84 10.46
C GLU A 209 12.34 9.41 9.43
N LYS A 210 13.58 9.19 9.88
CA LYS A 210 14.70 8.77 9.02
C LYS A 210 14.45 7.41 8.38
N THR A 211 13.90 6.47 9.16
CA THR A 211 13.59 5.11 8.72
C THR A 211 12.37 5.09 7.80
N TRP A 212 11.37 5.95 8.05
CA TRP A 212 10.26 6.19 7.11
C TRP A 212 10.75 6.77 5.79
N ASN A 213 11.62 7.78 5.82
CA ASN A 213 12.19 8.39 4.62
C ASN A 213 12.93 7.34 3.77
N LYS A 214 13.81 6.54 4.39
CA LYS A 214 14.50 5.43 3.72
C LYS A 214 13.53 4.40 3.14
N THR A 215 12.43 4.10 3.84
CA THR A 215 11.40 3.17 3.36
C THR A 215 10.70 3.74 2.12
N LEU A 216 10.24 4.98 2.19
CA LEU A 216 9.49 5.62 1.11
C LEU A 216 10.37 5.93 -0.10
N LYS A 217 11.66 6.26 0.07
CA LYS A 217 12.63 6.36 -1.04
C LYS A 217 12.83 5.01 -1.76
N LYS A 218 12.81 3.89 -1.03
CA LYS A 218 12.79 2.55 -1.67
C LYS A 218 11.49 2.32 -2.44
N MET A 219 10.34 2.66 -1.86
CA MET A 219 9.04 2.54 -2.54
C MET A 219 8.97 3.42 -3.78
N GLN A 220 9.52 4.63 -3.72
CA GLN A 220 9.67 5.54 -4.85
C GLN A 220 10.46 4.87 -5.99
N ALA A 221 11.62 4.27 -5.69
CA ALA A 221 12.42 3.53 -6.67
C ALA A 221 11.64 2.35 -7.28
N TYR A 222 10.95 1.55 -6.46
CA TYR A 222 10.14 0.42 -6.94
C TYR A 222 8.94 0.84 -7.77
N SER A 223 8.34 1.98 -7.44
CA SER A 223 7.23 2.56 -8.18
C SER A 223 7.63 3.14 -9.54
N ARG A 224 8.94 3.13 -9.88
CA ARG A 224 9.49 3.74 -11.11
C ARG A 224 9.14 5.23 -11.24
N GLY A 225 9.24 5.96 -10.13
CA GLY A 225 9.01 7.41 -10.08
C GLY A 225 7.54 7.83 -10.10
N LEU A 226 6.63 6.99 -9.61
CA LEU A 226 5.23 7.39 -9.40
C LEU A 226 5.06 8.25 -8.14
N ILE A 227 5.97 8.12 -7.18
CA ILE A 227 6.07 8.96 -5.99
C ILE A 227 7.13 10.03 -6.25
N LEU A 228 6.78 11.31 -6.15
CA LEU A 228 7.71 12.43 -6.28
C LEU A 228 8.48 12.66 -4.97
N ASP A 229 9.61 13.37 -5.04
CA ASP A 229 10.41 13.65 -3.83
C ASP A 229 9.63 14.44 -2.78
N GLU A 230 8.87 15.44 -3.20
CA GLU A 230 8.00 16.20 -2.30
C GLU A 230 6.86 15.34 -1.72
N GLU A 231 6.33 14.40 -2.50
CA GLU A 231 5.33 13.44 -2.01
C GLU A 231 5.94 12.47 -0.98
N VAL A 232 7.22 12.10 -1.11
CA VAL A 232 7.93 11.32 -0.08
C VAL A 232 7.96 12.08 1.24
N GLU A 233 8.29 13.38 1.22
CA GLU A 233 8.33 14.19 2.44
C GLU A 233 6.95 14.33 3.09
N GLN A 234 5.90 14.53 2.29
CA GLN A 234 4.51 14.56 2.78
C GLN A 234 4.10 13.22 3.41
N LEU A 235 4.44 12.09 2.79
CA LEU A 235 4.13 10.75 3.31
C LEU A 235 4.97 10.39 4.56
N VAL A 236 6.21 10.86 4.66
CA VAL A 236 7.02 10.73 5.89
C VAL A 236 6.35 11.47 7.04
N ARG A 237 5.96 12.74 6.82
CA ARG A 237 5.24 13.54 7.82
C ARG A 237 3.91 12.90 8.21
N PHE A 238 3.17 12.38 7.25
CA PHE A 238 1.92 11.65 7.50
C PHE A 238 2.10 10.50 8.48
N HIS A 239 3.03 9.59 8.21
CA HIS A 239 3.23 8.41 9.04
C HIS A 239 3.76 8.78 10.44
N THR A 240 4.72 9.70 10.52
CA THR A 240 5.31 10.12 11.79
C THR A 240 4.30 10.87 12.66
N GLN A 241 3.53 11.80 12.08
CA GLN A 241 2.50 12.53 12.81
C GLN A 241 1.37 11.61 13.26
N THR A 242 0.94 10.67 12.42
CA THR A 242 -0.08 9.68 12.82
C THR A 242 0.39 8.85 14.00
N GLN A 243 1.64 8.35 13.96
CA GLN A 243 2.20 7.56 15.05
C GLN A 243 2.27 8.37 16.34
N LYS A 244 2.74 9.62 16.27
CA LYS A 244 2.81 10.53 17.41
C LYS A 244 1.42 10.82 17.98
N ASN A 245 0.45 11.17 17.14
CA ASN A 245 -0.92 11.45 17.56
C ASN A 245 -1.55 10.26 18.26
N SER A 246 -1.46 9.06 17.68
CA SER A 246 -2.04 7.87 18.29
C SER A 246 -1.38 7.51 19.64
N MET A 247 -0.06 7.70 19.76
CA MET A 247 0.65 7.52 21.02
C MET A 247 0.22 8.54 22.08
N GLN A 248 0.09 9.80 21.69
CA GLN A 248 -0.36 10.87 22.58
C GLN A 248 -1.78 10.61 23.08
N ILE A 249 -2.72 10.31 22.17
CA ILE A 249 -4.11 9.97 22.52
C ILE A 249 -4.14 8.78 23.48
N PHE A 250 -3.32 7.76 23.26
CA PHE A 250 -3.20 6.61 24.16
C PHE A 250 -2.67 7.01 25.55
N GLN A 251 -1.64 7.86 25.63
CA GLN A 251 -1.10 8.34 26.89
C GLN A 251 -2.12 9.17 27.66
N GLU A 252 -2.75 10.15 27.01
CA GLU A 252 -3.72 11.05 27.64
C GLU A 252 -5.02 10.35 28.04
N THR A 253 -5.37 9.27 27.33
CA THR A 253 -6.62 8.54 27.60
C THR A 253 -6.38 7.34 28.52
N CYS A 254 -5.59 6.37 28.09
CA CYS A 254 -5.48 5.09 28.78
C CYS A 254 -4.60 5.19 30.03
N THR A 255 -3.54 6.02 29.98
CA THR A 255 -2.58 6.10 31.10
C THR A 255 -3.01 6.99 32.25
N THR A 256 -4.11 7.72 32.08
CA THR A 256 -4.74 8.51 33.15
C THR A 256 -5.23 7.59 34.28
N CYS A 257 -5.70 6.38 33.95
CA CYS A 257 -6.24 5.44 34.93
C CYS A 257 -5.43 4.13 35.06
N HIS A 258 -4.59 3.80 34.07
CA HIS A 258 -3.89 2.52 34.02
C HIS A 258 -2.40 2.73 33.74
N ASN A 259 -1.52 1.99 34.39
CA ASN A 259 -0.14 1.96 33.93
C ASN A 259 -0.03 1.13 32.63
N THR A 260 0.97 1.41 31.80
CA THR A 260 1.18 0.72 30.52
C THR A 260 1.43 -0.78 30.67
N GLN A 261 2.00 -1.21 31.81
CA GLN A 261 2.21 -2.63 32.11
C GLN A 261 0.88 -3.38 32.19
N ARG A 262 -0.11 -2.85 32.93
CA ARG A 262 -1.44 -3.46 33.06
C ARG A 262 -2.16 -3.55 31.73
N ILE A 263 -2.03 -2.53 30.88
CA ILE A 263 -2.71 -2.50 29.58
C ILE A 263 -2.16 -3.61 28.68
N PHE A 264 -0.84 -3.74 28.58
CA PHE A 264 -0.20 -4.68 27.65
C PHE A 264 0.22 -6.01 28.28
N GLN A 265 -0.30 -6.34 29.47
CA GLN A 265 -0.05 -7.64 30.11
C GLN A 265 -0.77 -8.78 29.38
N ARG A 266 -1.84 -8.47 28.64
CA ARG A 266 -2.61 -9.42 27.84
C ARG A 266 -2.43 -9.12 26.37
N SER A 267 -2.30 -10.17 25.57
CA SER A 267 -2.42 -10.08 24.11
C SER A 267 -3.88 -10.26 23.74
N MET A 268 -4.38 -9.41 22.85
CA MET A 268 -5.78 -9.38 22.43
C MET A 268 -5.87 -9.23 20.91
N THR A 269 -6.89 -9.84 20.30
CA THR A 269 -7.18 -9.62 18.88
C THR A 269 -7.70 -8.20 18.63
N ASP A 270 -7.79 -7.84 17.34
CA ASP A 270 -8.32 -6.54 16.90
C ASP A 270 -9.74 -6.31 17.44
N GLU A 271 -10.60 -7.33 17.35
CA GLU A 271 -11.98 -7.29 17.84
C GLU A 271 -12.04 -7.21 19.37
N GLU A 272 -11.14 -7.91 20.07
CA GLU A 272 -11.06 -7.90 21.52
C GLU A 272 -10.60 -6.54 22.06
N TRP A 273 -9.59 -5.91 21.43
CA TRP A 273 -9.18 -4.55 21.75
C TRP A 273 -10.31 -3.55 21.53
N LEU A 274 -10.96 -3.61 20.37
CA LEU A 274 -12.08 -2.73 20.04
C LEU A 274 -13.23 -2.89 21.04
N HIS A 275 -13.57 -4.14 21.39
CA HIS A 275 -14.58 -4.43 22.40
C HIS A 275 -14.20 -3.86 23.77
N THR A 276 -12.96 -4.08 24.20
CA THR A 276 -12.45 -3.60 25.50
C THR A 276 -12.50 -2.08 25.59
N ILE A 277 -12.10 -1.38 24.54
CA ILE A 277 -12.12 0.09 24.51
C ILE A 277 -13.56 0.61 24.50
N LYS A 278 -14.50 -0.06 23.84
CA LYS A 278 -15.93 0.27 23.93
C LYS A 278 -16.50 0.08 25.33
N GLU A 279 -16.10 -0.97 26.04
CA GLU A 279 -16.47 -1.15 27.44
C GLU A 279 -15.83 -0.10 28.36
N MET A 280 -14.59 0.34 28.06
CA MET A 280 -13.96 1.46 28.75
C MET A 280 -14.68 2.78 28.47
N GLN A 281 -15.11 3.03 27.24
CA GLN A 281 -15.90 4.22 26.88
C GLN A 281 -17.19 4.28 27.70
N LYS A 282 -17.92 3.18 27.86
CA LYS A 282 -19.14 3.16 28.69
C LYS A 282 -18.88 3.60 30.13
N LYS A 283 -17.67 3.35 30.65
CA LYS A 283 -17.26 3.72 32.02
C LYS A 283 -16.67 5.13 32.11
N ALA A 284 -16.12 5.65 31.03
CA ALA A 284 -15.49 6.97 30.95
C ALA A 284 -15.83 7.69 29.62
N PRO A 285 -17.11 8.01 29.38
CA PRO A 285 -17.57 8.56 28.09
C PRO A 285 -16.96 9.94 27.80
N ASP A 286 -16.62 10.71 28.84
CA ASP A 286 -15.99 12.03 28.70
C ASP A 286 -14.51 11.95 28.28
N LEU A 287 -13.86 10.80 28.50
CA LEU A 287 -12.46 10.59 28.18
C LEU A 287 -12.28 9.93 26.80
N ILE A 288 -13.18 9.00 26.45
CA ILE A 288 -13.16 8.22 25.21
C ILE A 288 -14.39 8.57 24.37
N ASP A 289 -14.26 9.59 23.52
CA ASP A 289 -15.25 9.85 22.48
C ASP A 289 -15.21 8.78 21.37
N ASN A 290 -16.19 8.82 20.47
CA ASN A 290 -16.31 7.85 19.37
C ASN A 290 -15.13 7.91 18.38
N GLU A 291 -14.45 9.04 18.23
CA GLU A 291 -13.31 9.18 17.32
C GLU A 291 -12.06 8.50 17.90
N LYS A 292 -11.90 8.54 19.23
CA LYS A 292 -10.76 7.90 19.92
C LYS A 292 -10.79 6.38 19.93
N ILE A 293 -11.96 5.75 19.82
CA ILE A 293 -12.09 4.28 19.92
C ILE A 293 -11.17 3.57 18.91
N GLU A 294 -11.28 3.93 17.64
CA GLU A 294 -10.50 3.31 16.56
C GLU A 294 -9.00 3.67 16.67
N VAL A 295 -8.68 4.88 17.11
CA VAL A 295 -7.29 5.33 17.34
C VAL A 295 -6.62 4.47 18.41
N LEU A 296 -7.30 4.28 19.54
CA LEU A 296 -6.80 3.53 20.68
C LEU A 296 -6.68 2.04 20.36
N ALA A 297 -7.67 1.46 19.68
CA ALA A 297 -7.66 0.07 19.26
C ALA A 297 -6.52 -0.19 18.27
N GLY A 298 -6.42 0.67 17.25
CA GLY A 298 -5.33 0.62 16.29
C GLY A 298 -3.96 0.80 16.94
N TYR A 299 -3.81 1.70 17.93
CA TYR A 299 -2.53 1.86 18.65
C TYR A 299 -2.15 0.60 19.43
N ALA A 300 -3.09 0.03 20.19
CA ALA A 300 -2.83 -1.16 21.01
C ALA A 300 -2.44 -2.36 20.13
N GLN A 301 -3.14 -2.55 19.02
CA GLN A 301 -2.81 -3.57 18.03
C GLN A 301 -1.41 -3.37 17.43
N ARG A 302 -1.05 -2.13 17.07
CA ARG A 302 0.29 -1.80 16.56
C ARG A 302 1.37 -2.14 17.55
N PHE A 303 1.14 -1.82 18.82
CA PHE A 303 2.05 -2.14 19.89
C PHE A 303 2.27 -3.66 19.98
N GLU A 304 1.20 -4.45 20.00
CA GLU A 304 1.29 -5.92 20.02
C GLU A 304 2.06 -6.49 18.83
N ARG A 305 1.76 -6.03 17.61
CA ARG A 305 2.46 -6.51 16.40
C ARG A 305 3.94 -6.15 16.41
N VAL A 306 4.31 -4.96 16.88
CA VAL A 306 5.72 -4.56 17.00
C VAL A 306 6.42 -5.38 18.06
N MET A 307 5.78 -5.64 19.20
CA MET A 307 6.34 -6.53 20.22
C MET A 307 6.52 -7.95 19.66
N ALA A 308 5.49 -8.52 19.03
CA ALA A 308 5.55 -9.84 18.38
C ALA A 308 6.66 -9.92 17.32
N GLY A 309 6.78 -8.91 16.44
CA GLY A 309 7.84 -8.86 15.43
C GLY A 309 9.24 -8.70 16.02
N ILE A 310 9.38 -8.01 17.16
CA ILE A 310 10.64 -7.97 17.92
C ILE A 310 10.98 -9.38 18.43
N PHE A 311 10.00 -10.12 18.95
CA PHE A 311 10.21 -11.51 19.38
C PHE A 311 10.58 -12.42 18.21
N GLU A 312 9.80 -12.44 17.13
CA GLU A 312 10.08 -13.28 15.96
C GLU A 312 11.43 -12.95 15.31
N GLY A 313 11.75 -11.66 15.16
CA GLY A 313 12.95 -11.20 14.47
C GLY A 313 14.23 -11.29 15.30
N ARG A 314 14.19 -10.98 16.61
CA ARG A 314 15.40 -11.04 17.47
C ARG A 314 15.62 -12.43 18.03
N CYS A 315 14.58 -13.09 18.53
CA CYS A 315 14.72 -14.46 19.03
C CYS A 315 14.96 -15.46 17.88
N GLY A 316 14.42 -15.22 16.68
CA GLY A 316 14.66 -16.06 15.50
C GLY A 316 16.13 -16.14 15.07
N ASN A 317 16.92 -15.08 15.31
CA ASN A 317 18.36 -15.09 15.04
C ASN A 317 19.16 -15.85 16.10
N CYS A 318 18.68 -15.90 17.34
CA CYS A 318 19.32 -16.62 18.44
C CYS A 318 18.89 -18.09 18.55
N HIS A 319 17.72 -18.46 18.01
CA HIS A 319 17.12 -19.80 18.11
C HIS A 319 17.03 -20.53 16.75
N MET A 320 17.98 -20.29 15.83
CA MET A 320 17.96 -20.74 14.43
C MET A 320 17.85 -22.26 14.18
N GLU A 321 17.88 -23.14 15.20
CA GLU A 321 18.02 -24.57 14.97
C GLU A 321 16.76 -25.31 14.53
N ASN A 322 15.57 -24.69 14.50
CA ASN A 322 14.39 -25.37 13.95
C ASN A 322 13.26 -24.40 13.56
N ARG A 323 13.38 -23.77 12.38
CA ARG A 323 12.28 -22.98 11.77
C ARG A 323 11.01 -23.79 11.54
N ALA A 324 11.07 -25.13 11.56
CA ALA A 324 9.94 -25.98 11.23
C ALA A 324 8.90 -26.17 12.35
N ASN A 325 9.22 -25.90 13.63
CA ASN A 325 8.38 -26.40 14.74
C ASN A 325 8.16 -25.44 15.92
N VAL A 326 8.52 -24.15 15.83
CA VAL A 326 8.15 -23.19 16.87
C VAL A 326 6.71 -22.73 16.60
N THR A 327 5.76 -23.28 17.35
CA THR A 327 4.38 -22.80 17.33
C THR A 327 4.16 -21.94 18.58
N LEU A 328 4.03 -20.63 18.39
CA LEU A 328 3.55 -19.75 19.46
C LEU A 328 2.06 -20.03 19.66
N LYS A 329 1.69 -20.63 20.79
CA LYS A 329 0.29 -20.80 21.18
C LYS A 329 0.00 -19.93 22.39
N PHE A 330 -0.97 -19.04 22.25
CA PHE A 330 -1.50 -18.28 23.37
C PHE A 330 -2.48 -19.17 24.14
N GLY A 331 -2.19 -19.46 25.41
CA GLY A 331 -3.04 -20.31 26.25
C GLY A 331 -4.28 -19.55 26.74
N ALA A 332 -5.32 -20.29 27.13
CA ALA A 332 -6.65 -19.75 27.48
C ALA A 332 -6.72 -18.89 28.77
N LYS A 333 -5.60 -18.64 29.46
CA LYS A 333 -5.53 -17.84 30.71
C LYS A 333 -4.15 -17.20 30.90
N ASP A 334 -3.97 -15.98 30.38
CA ASP A 334 -2.92 -15.03 30.82
C ASP A 334 -1.47 -15.56 30.83
N SER A 335 -1.10 -16.49 29.93
CA SER A 335 0.30 -16.93 29.80
C SER A 335 0.71 -17.11 28.33
N LEU A 336 1.84 -16.52 27.96
CA LEU A 336 2.53 -16.86 26.71
C LEU A 336 3.14 -18.25 26.87
N VAL A 337 2.56 -19.26 26.22
CA VAL A 337 3.14 -20.61 26.20
C VAL A 337 4.06 -20.68 24.98
N VAL A 338 5.36 -20.49 25.22
CA VAL A 338 6.38 -20.77 24.20
C VAL A 338 6.64 -22.28 24.22
N LEU A 339 6.04 -23.01 23.27
CA LEU A 339 6.36 -24.43 23.09
C LEU A 339 7.67 -24.56 22.31
N VAL A 340 8.73 -24.97 23.02
CA VAL A 340 10.00 -25.39 22.43
C VAL A 340 10.00 -26.92 22.38
N ASN A 341 10.45 -27.50 21.26
CA ASN A 341 10.42 -28.92 20.90
C ASN A 341 10.83 -29.94 22.01
N GLU A 342 10.37 -31.19 21.83
CA GLU A 342 10.59 -32.44 22.61
C GLU A 342 11.97 -32.68 23.25
N ARG A 343 13.06 -32.01 22.83
CA ARG A 343 14.38 -32.07 23.49
C ARG A 343 14.52 -31.18 24.72
N PHE A 344 13.68 -30.16 24.88
CA PHE A 344 13.60 -29.36 26.09
C PHE A 344 12.30 -29.73 26.80
N THR A 345 12.35 -30.70 27.72
CA THR A 345 11.19 -31.25 28.44
C THR A 345 10.48 -30.25 29.36
N THR A 346 10.85 -28.96 29.33
CA THR A 346 10.30 -27.92 30.18
C THR A 346 9.38 -26.99 29.40
N THR A 347 8.07 -27.17 29.57
CA THR A 347 7.08 -26.12 29.31
C THR A 347 7.33 -25.00 30.33
N THR A 348 7.87 -23.86 29.88
CA THR A 348 8.00 -22.70 30.76
C THR A 348 6.80 -21.80 30.52
N SER A 349 5.85 -21.82 31.46
CA SER A 349 4.82 -20.79 31.54
C SER A 349 5.46 -19.55 32.17
N GLN A 350 5.70 -18.52 31.36
CA GLN A 350 6.13 -17.22 31.84
C GLN A 350 4.92 -16.29 31.81
N PRO A 351 4.36 -15.91 32.97
CA PRO A 351 3.18 -15.06 33.05
C PRO A 351 3.48 -13.60 32.65
N ASP A 352 4.77 -13.20 32.62
CA ASP A 352 5.18 -11.85 32.26
C ASP A 352 6.19 -11.86 31.11
N VAL A 353 5.69 -11.51 29.92
CA VAL A 353 6.47 -11.33 28.69
C VAL A 353 7.59 -10.30 28.88
N ARG A 354 7.41 -9.30 29.75
CA ARG A 354 8.43 -8.28 30.06
C ARG A 354 9.49 -8.80 31.02
N GLU A 355 9.15 -9.65 31.98
CA GLU A 355 10.15 -10.32 32.82
C GLU A 355 10.99 -11.30 31.99
N LEU A 356 10.36 -11.99 31.03
CA LEU A 356 11.07 -12.78 30.03
C LEU A 356 11.98 -11.90 29.16
N MET A 357 11.53 -10.73 28.70
CA MET A 357 12.37 -9.79 27.95
C MET A 357 13.47 -9.16 28.79
N ALA A 358 13.21 -8.81 30.04
CA ALA A 358 14.19 -8.24 30.95
C ALA A 358 15.24 -9.29 31.30
N SER A 359 14.83 -10.52 31.61
CA SER A 359 15.71 -11.66 31.82
C SER A 359 16.54 -11.97 30.57
N HIS A 360 15.91 -11.98 29.38
CA HIS A 360 16.61 -12.20 28.12
C HIS A 360 17.58 -11.06 27.78
N THR A 361 17.18 -9.80 27.98
CA THR A 361 18.01 -8.61 27.77
C THR A 361 19.16 -8.57 28.77
N GLU A 362 18.94 -8.90 30.04
CA GLU A 362 19.99 -8.96 31.07
C GLU A 362 20.90 -10.18 30.88
N ARG A 363 20.39 -11.28 30.32
CA ARG A 363 21.21 -12.41 29.88
C ARG A 363 22.07 -12.02 28.68
N GLU A 364 21.50 -11.39 27.66
CA GLU A 364 22.26 -10.86 26.52
C GLU A 364 23.30 -9.83 26.96
N LYS A 365 22.94 -8.87 27.82
CA LYS A 365 23.88 -7.91 28.41
C LYS A 365 24.98 -8.60 29.20
N ARG A 366 24.70 -9.67 29.96
CA ARG A 366 25.72 -10.44 30.67
C ARG A 366 26.64 -11.20 29.70
N GLU A 367 26.06 -11.85 28.68
CA GLU A 367 26.82 -12.56 27.64
C GLU A 367 27.65 -11.59 26.78
N MET A 368 27.18 -10.34 26.59
CA MET A 368 27.88 -9.28 25.86
C MET A 368 28.86 -8.47 26.72
N ALA A 369 28.64 -8.34 28.03
CA ALA A 369 29.54 -7.66 28.96
C ALA A 369 30.90 -8.36 29.04
N VAL A 370 30.95 -9.66 28.76
CA VAL A 370 32.18 -10.42 28.56
C VAL A 370 33.01 -9.88 27.38
N PHE A 371 32.35 -9.35 26.33
CA PHE A 371 33.03 -8.76 25.17
C PHE A 371 33.42 -7.30 25.36
N ASP A 372 32.60 -6.50 26.05
CA ASP A 372 32.91 -5.09 26.30
C ASP A 372 34.08 -4.91 27.30
N LYS A 373 34.31 -5.87 28.20
CA LYS A 373 35.38 -5.79 29.20
C LYS A 373 36.72 -6.36 28.76
N ASP A 374 36.77 -7.22 27.73
CA ASP A 374 38.00 -7.96 27.40
C ASP A 374 38.30 -8.05 25.90
N CYS A 375 38.06 -6.94 25.17
CA CYS A 375 38.51 -6.82 23.78
C CYS A 375 40.04 -6.95 23.63
N ASN A 376 40.81 -6.73 24.70
CA ASN A 376 42.29 -6.79 24.69
C ASN A 376 42.81 -8.22 24.46
N GLY A 377 42.03 -9.26 24.79
CA GLY A 377 42.37 -10.64 24.45
C GLY A 377 42.21 -10.96 22.96
N CYS A 378 41.32 -10.26 22.25
CA CYS A 378 41.00 -10.50 20.85
C CYS A 378 41.61 -9.49 19.87
N HIS A 379 42.06 -8.34 20.35
CA HIS A 379 42.67 -7.26 19.57
C HIS A 379 44.05 -6.91 20.13
N SER A 380 45.03 -6.73 19.25
CA SER A 380 46.32 -6.15 19.66
C SER A 380 46.12 -4.69 20.12
N PRO A 381 46.82 -4.19 21.15
CA PRO A 381 46.72 -2.81 21.62
C PRO A 381 46.90 -1.76 20.50
N ASP A 382 47.69 -2.10 19.48
CA ASP A 382 48.07 -1.20 18.40
C ASP A 382 47.21 -1.34 17.13
N GLN A 383 46.21 -2.25 17.12
CA GLN A 383 45.36 -2.44 15.94
C GLN A 383 44.04 -1.66 16.06
N PRO A 384 43.61 -0.96 14.98
CA PRO A 384 42.31 -0.33 14.97
C PRO A 384 41.24 -1.43 15.13
N LYS A 385 40.33 -1.22 16.09
CA LYS A 385 39.33 -2.22 16.52
C LYS A 385 38.48 -2.78 15.36
N ASN A 386 38.43 -2.09 14.22
CA ASN A 386 37.68 -2.45 13.02
C ASN A 386 38.33 -3.49 12.08
N LYS A 387 39.53 -4.00 12.37
CA LYS A 387 40.19 -5.03 11.56
C LYS A 387 40.60 -6.24 12.40
N ILE A 388 39.69 -7.22 12.54
CA ILE A 388 40.05 -8.56 13.01
C ILE A 388 40.56 -9.37 11.82
N ASN A 389 41.87 -9.60 11.73
CA ASN A 389 42.50 -10.38 10.66
C ASN A 389 42.70 -11.86 11.02
N ARG A 390 41.86 -12.38 11.93
CA ARG A 390 41.84 -13.82 12.30
C ARG A 390 40.70 -14.51 11.57
N ASN A 391 40.90 -15.79 11.22
CA ASN A 391 39.80 -16.58 10.69
C ASN A 391 38.75 -16.80 11.79
N ILE A 392 37.49 -17.06 11.41
CA ILE A 392 36.37 -17.16 12.35
C ILE A 392 36.56 -18.32 13.35
N GLU A 393 37.23 -19.39 12.94
CA GLU A 393 37.44 -20.59 13.74
C GLU A 393 38.47 -20.35 14.87
N GLU A 394 39.59 -19.70 14.57
CA GLU A 394 40.60 -19.24 15.53
C GLU A 394 40.01 -18.26 16.54
N LEU A 395 39.19 -17.33 16.06
CA LEU A 395 38.51 -16.37 16.93
C LEU A 395 37.52 -17.10 17.85
N THR A 396 36.86 -18.13 17.34
CA THR A 396 35.92 -18.95 18.11
C THR A 396 36.60 -19.74 19.22
N LEU A 397 37.72 -20.40 18.91
CA LEU A 397 38.52 -21.14 19.89
C LEU A 397 39.10 -20.22 20.97
N LEU A 398 39.61 -19.04 20.56
CA LEU A 398 40.13 -18.04 21.47
C LEU A 398 39.05 -17.55 22.45
N ILE A 399 37.88 -17.19 21.94
CA ILE A 399 36.78 -16.71 22.77
C ILE A 399 36.28 -17.84 23.70
N ALA A 400 36.23 -19.09 23.23
CA ALA A 400 35.85 -20.22 24.08
C ALA A 400 36.85 -20.38 25.25
N SER A 401 38.15 -20.22 24.98
CA SER A 401 39.20 -20.25 25.99
C SER A 401 39.10 -19.08 26.97
N ILE A 402 38.90 -17.84 26.50
CA ILE A 402 38.69 -16.66 27.36
C ILE A 402 37.45 -16.85 28.26
N GLN A 403 36.39 -17.45 27.72
CA GLN A 403 35.17 -17.75 28.47
C GLN A 403 35.30 -18.97 29.40
N ASN A 404 36.46 -19.65 29.42
CA ASN A 404 36.68 -20.90 30.13
C ASN A 404 35.61 -21.97 29.82
N LYS A 405 35.22 -22.08 28.55
CA LYS A 405 34.23 -23.05 28.06
C LYS A 405 34.90 -24.13 27.22
N VAL A 406 34.43 -25.37 27.36
CA VAL A 406 34.80 -26.47 26.47
C VAL A 406 34.31 -26.14 25.06
N HIS A 407 35.20 -26.17 24.07
CA HIS A 407 34.82 -25.88 22.70
C HIS A 407 34.05 -27.06 22.09
N ASP A 408 32.73 -26.93 22.06
CA ASP A 408 31.81 -27.81 21.35
C ASP A 408 30.98 -27.04 20.30
N GLN A 409 30.19 -27.76 19.50
CA GLN A 409 29.37 -27.16 18.44
C GLN A 409 28.34 -26.13 18.94
N SER A 410 27.88 -26.23 20.19
CA SER A 410 26.95 -25.28 20.80
C SER A 410 27.68 -23.97 21.16
N VAL A 411 28.87 -24.11 21.76
CA VAL A 411 29.76 -23.00 22.09
C VAL A 411 30.23 -22.28 20.83
N SER A 412 30.63 -23.02 19.78
CA SER A 412 31.05 -22.40 18.50
C SER A 412 29.93 -21.57 17.87
N ARG A 413 28.68 -22.05 17.88
CA ARG A 413 27.54 -21.32 17.32
C ARG A 413 27.21 -20.05 18.10
N THR A 414 27.26 -20.14 19.42
CA THR A 414 27.05 -18.99 20.32
C THR A 414 28.10 -17.91 20.04
N ILE A 415 29.36 -18.30 19.97
CA ILE A 415 30.48 -17.38 19.72
C ILE A 415 30.42 -16.79 18.31
N ASN A 416 30.10 -17.58 17.29
CA ASN A 416 29.94 -17.08 15.92
C ASN A 416 28.84 -16.02 15.80
N THR A 417 27.74 -16.20 16.52
CA THR A 417 26.67 -15.21 16.59
C THR A 417 27.15 -13.91 17.24
N GLN A 418 27.92 -14.02 18.33
CA GLN A 418 28.53 -12.88 19.02
C GLN A 418 29.52 -12.12 18.12
N ILE A 419 30.38 -12.84 17.38
CA ILE A 419 31.30 -12.27 16.38
C ILE A 419 30.53 -11.51 15.28
N GLY A 420 29.42 -12.09 14.79
CA GLY A 420 28.56 -11.47 13.78
C GLY A 420 27.95 -10.16 14.26
N PHE A 421 27.43 -10.14 15.50
CA PHE A 421 26.87 -8.92 16.12
C PHE A 421 27.94 -7.84 16.31
N HIS A 422 29.12 -8.20 16.80
CA HIS A 422 30.24 -7.27 16.97
C HIS A 422 30.65 -6.63 15.64
N LYS A 423 30.80 -7.43 14.57
CA LYS A 423 31.12 -6.93 13.22
C LYS A 423 30.04 -5.99 12.67
N ALA A 424 28.76 -6.25 12.96
CA ALA A 424 27.67 -5.38 12.53
C ALA A 424 27.70 -4.02 13.25
N LYS A 425 27.99 -4.00 14.55
CA LYS A 425 28.10 -2.77 15.35
C LYS A 425 29.25 -1.86 14.88
N GLN A 426 30.35 -2.43 14.39
CA GLN A 426 31.50 -1.66 13.88
C GLN A 426 31.30 -1.05 12.48
N ARG A 427 30.26 -1.44 11.75
CA ARG A 427 29.93 -0.90 10.41
C ARG A 427 29.03 0.33 10.45
N HIS A 428 28.61 0.74 11.65
CA HIS A 428 27.82 1.92 11.95
C HIS A 428 28.65 2.88 12.78
#